data_AF-A0A497RXP6-F1
#
_entry.id   AF-A0A497RXP6-F1
#
_cell.length_a   1.000
_cell.length_b   1.000
_cell.length_c   1.000
_cell.angle_alpha   90.00
_cell.angle_beta   90.00
_cell.angle_gamma   90.00
#
_symmetry.space_group_name_H-M   'P 1'
#
loop_
_entity.id
_entity.type
_entity.pdbx_description
1 polymer ?
#
loop_
_entity_poly.entity_id
_entity_poly.type
_entity_poly.pdbx_seq_one_letter_code
_entity_poly.pdbx_strand_id
1 'polypeptide(L)' 'MISTGTTIIEAAKFVKAQGARSIHVGCIHGVFSMGLQQFSGILDDLVCTDTIPTEVSKITVADLISKAIKEVVN' A
#
# COMPACT_ATOMS: atom_id res chain seq x y z
N MET A 1 -7.09 -0.98 1.39
CA MET A 1 -7.07 0.14 0.43
C MET A 1 -6.54 1.36 1.14
N ILE A 2 -5.74 2.20 0.48
CA ILE A 2 -5.35 3.53 0.96
C ILE A 2 -5.89 4.56 -0.03
N SER A 3 -6.87 5.36 0.39
CA SER A 3 -7.47 6.44 -0.42
C SER A 3 -6.82 7.78 -0.13
N THR A 4 -7.32 8.52 0.85
CA THR A 4 -6.75 9.82 1.22
C THR A 4 -5.41 9.68 1.95
N GLY A 5 -5.18 8.61 2.70
CA GLY A 5 -3.94 8.37 3.45
C GLY A 5 -3.98 8.74 4.94
N THR A 6 -4.99 9.50 5.38
CA THR A 6 -5.07 10.06 6.74
C THR A 6 -4.97 9.01 7.85
N THR A 7 -5.70 7.90 7.72
CA THR A 7 -5.68 6.81 8.71
C THR A 7 -4.29 6.22 8.91
N ILE A 8 -3.55 5.99 7.81
CA ILE A 8 -2.21 5.42 7.88
C ILE A 8 -1.21 6.42 8.43
N ILE A 9 -1.34 7.71 8.08
CA ILE A 9 -0.50 8.77 8.61
C ILE A 9 -0.65 8.87 10.14
N GLU A 10 -1.88 8.88 10.65
CA GLU A 10 -2.12 8.97 12.09
C GLU A 10 -1.65 7.71 12.83
N ALA A 11 -1.89 6.52 12.24
CA ALA A 11 -1.36 5.26 12.79
C ALA A 11 0.18 5.26 12.84
N ALA A 12 0.84 5.72 11.78
CA ALA A 12 2.30 5.81 11.71
C ALA A 12 2.87 6.76 12.78
N LYS A 13 2.29 7.96 12.93
CA LYS A 13 2.67 8.90 14.00
C LYS A 13 2.50 8.28 15.39
N PHE A 14 1.38 7.59 15.62
CA PHE A 14 1.10 6.94 16.89
C PHE A 14 2.15 5.89 17.23
N VAL A 15 2.43 4.94 16.32
CA VAL A 15 3.43 3.90 16.60
C VAL A 15 4.85 4.46 16.68
N LYS A 16 5.18 5.53 15.94
CA LYS A 16 6.47 6.24 16.07
C LYS A 16 6.64 6.83 17.47
N ALA A 17 5.60 7.45 18.02
CA ALA A 17 5.61 8.00 19.37
C ALA A 17 5.76 6.90 20.44
N GLN A 18 5.35 5.66 20.15
CA GLN A 18 5.59 4.49 21.02
C GLN A 18 6.99 3.88 20.85
N GLY A 19 7.89 4.52 20.09
CA GLY A 19 9.28 4.08 19.94
C GLY A 19 9.54 3.14 18.76
N ALA A 20 8.63 3.07 17.77
CA ALA A 20 8.89 2.30 16.56
C ALA A 20 10.16 2.78 15.85
N ARG A 21 11.09 1.84 15.60
CA ARG A 21 12.35 2.13 14.90
C ARG A 21 12.10 2.52 13.44
N SER A 22 11.28 1.76 12.73
CA SER A 22 10.87 2.01 11.34
C SER A 22 9.40 1.63 11.11
N ILE A 23 8.81 2.18 10.06
CA ILE A 23 7.41 2.06 9.67
C ILE A 23 7.34 1.79 8.18
N HIS A 24 6.89 0.59 7.82
CA HIS A 24 6.68 0.17 6.44
C HIS A 24 5.20 -0.13 6.24
N VAL A 25 4.61 0.37 5.15
CA VAL A 25 3.18 0.22 4.88
C VAL A 25 2.96 -0.49 3.56
N GLY A 26 2.06 -1.48 3.58
CA GLY A 26 1.57 -2.17 2.40
C GLY A 26 0.07 -2.00 2.22
N CYS A 27 -0.41 -1.89 0.99
CA CYS A 27 -1.84 -2.02 0.70
C CYS A 27 -2.09 -2.74 -0.64
N ILE A 28 -3.27 -3.36 -0.78
CA ILE A 28 -3.65 -3.93 -2.07
C ILE A 28 -3.99 -2.80 -3.04
N HIS A 29 -5.10 -2.10 -2.79
CA HIS A 29 -5.56 -0.98 -3.63
C HIS A 29 -4.99 0.37 -3.14
N GLY A 30 -3.99 0.90 -3.85
CA GLY A 30 -3.41 2.22 -3.61
C GLY A 30 -4.07 3.29 -4.47
N VAL A 31 -5.10 3.96 -3.95
CA VAL A 31 -5.85 5.01 -4.66
C VAL A 31 -5.15 6.37 -4.56
N PHE A 32 -4.55 6.67 -3.39
CA PHE A 32 -3.71 7.87 -3.16
C PHE A 32 -4.31 9.19 -3.69
N SER A 33 -5.59 9.44 -3.41
CA SER A 33 -6.34 10.57 -3.96
C SER A 33 -5.80 11.95 -3.58
N MET A 34 -4.97 12.02 -2.54
CA MET A 34 -4.29 13.24 -2.07
C MET A 34 -2.79 13.27 -2.43
N GLY A 35 -2.34 12.37 -3.31
CA GLY A 35 -0.94 12.25 -3.74
C GLY A 35 -0.08 11.40 -2.79
N LEU A 36 1.09 10.98 -3.26
CA LEU A 36 2.05 10.16 -2.50
C LEU A 36 2.95 11.01 -1.57
N GLN A 37 3.09 12.29 -1.86
CA GLN A 37 4.02 13.21 -1.19
C GLN A 37 3.70 13.38 0.30
N GLN A 38 2.43 13.24 0.69
CA GLN A 38 2.00 13.30 2.09
C GLN A 38 2.61 12.22 3.00
N PHE A 39 3.12 11.12 2.42
CA PHE A 39 3.75 10.04 3.18
C PHE A 39 5.25 10.26 3.40
N SER A 40 5.84 11.24 2.71
CA SER A 40 7.28 11.55 2.77
C SER A 40 7.69 11.94 4.18
N GLY A 41 8.73 11.27 4.71
CA GLY A 41 9.23 11.49 6.07
C GLY A 41 8.33 10.95 7.19
N ILE A 42 7.17 10.38 6.86
CA ILE A 42 6.27 9.72 7.82
C ILE A 42 6.48 8.20 7.79
N LEU A 43 6.66 7.65 6.59
CA LEU A 43 6.87 6.22 6.35
C LEU A 43 8.29 6.00 5.81
N ASP A 44 8.91 4.89 6.21
CA ASP A 44 10.20 4.45 5.67
C ASP A 44 10.05 3.76 4.31
N ASP A 45 8.95 3.02 4.10
CA ASP A 45 8.59 2.49 2.78
C ASP A 45 7.07 2.39 2.63
N LEU A 46 6.59 2.55 1.40
CA LEU A 46 5.21 2.36 0.99
C LEU A 46 5.19 1.50 -0.27
N VAL A 47 4.46 0.40 -0.20
CA VAL A 47 4.28 -0.51 -1.34
C VAL A 47 2.81 -0.81 -1.57
N CYS A 48 2.41 -0.97 -2.82
CA CYS A 48 1.10 -1.51 -3.15
C CYS A 48 1.17 -2.56 -4.24
N THR A 49 0.04 -3.24 -4.42
CA THR A 49 -0.12 -4.10 -5.59
C THR A 49 -0.36 -3.29 -6.86
N ASP A 50 -0.17 -3.90 -8.03
CA ASP A 50 -0.51 -3.37 -9.34
C ASP A 50 -2.02 -3.40 -9.68
N THR A 51 -2.90 -3.71 -8.72
CA THR A 51 -4.36 -3.65 -8.93
C THR A 51 -4.85 -2.26 -9.33
N ILE A 52 -4.15 -1.21 -8.90
CA ILE A 52 -4.27 0.16 -9.41
C ILE A 52 -2.83 0.62 -9.70
N PRO A 53 -2.44 0.84 -10.96
CA PRO A 53 -1.07 1.20 -11.30
C PRO A 53 -0.66 2.56 -10.72
N THR A 54 0.43 2.57 -9.97
CA THR A 54 1.03 3.75 -9.33
C THR A 54 2.55 3.60 -9.25
N GLU A 55 3.27 4.68 -8.93
CA GLU A 55 4.73 4.67 -8.76
C GLU A 55 5.23 3.70 -7.67
N VAL A 56 4.37 3.34 -6.71
CA VAL A 56 4.69 2.43 -5.60
C VAL A 56 4.10 1.02 -5.79
N SER A 57 3.63 0.70 -6.99
CA SER A 57 3.14 -0.64 -7.35
C SER A 57 4.30 -1.63 -7.54
N LYS A 58 4.83 -2.14 -6.43
CA LYS A 58 5.99 -3.04 -6.42
C LYS A 58 5.61 -4.53 -6.42
N ILE A 59 4.34 -4.87 -6.25
CA ILE A 59 3.86 -6.25 -6.08
C ILE A 59 2.82 -6.54 -7.16
N THR A 60 3.06 -7.56 -8.00
CA THR A 60 2.04 -7.97 -8.99
C THR A 60 1.04 -8.95 -8.40
N VAL A 61 -0.23 -8.83 -8.76
CA VAL A 61 -1.27 -9.86 -8.50
C VAL A 61 -1.58 -10.71 -9.74
N ALA A 62 -0.84 -10.55 -10.85
CA ALA A 62 -1.11 -11.24 -12.11
C ALA A 62 -1.14 -12.77 -11.97
N ASP A 63 -0.18 -13.36 -11.25
CA ASP A 63 -0.12 -14.81 -11.04
C ASP A 63 -1.32 -15.33 -10.22
N LEU A 64 -1.73 -14.56 -9.20
CA LEU A 64 -2.88 -14.88 -8.37
C LEU A 64 -4.17 -14.90 -9.21
N ILE A 65 -4.35 -13.88 -10.05
CA ILE A 65 -5.51 -13.78 -10.95
C ILE A 65 -5.45 -14.89 -12.01
N SER A 66 -4.28 -15.15 -12.61
CA SER A 66 -4.10 -16.23 -13.59
C SER A 66 -4.47 -17.58 -13.01
N LYS A 67 -4.06 -17.87 -11.78
CA LYS A 67 -4.43 -19.09 -11.07
C LYS A 67 -5.94 -19.17 -10.84
N ALA A 68 -6.56 -18.10 -10.35
CA ALA A 68 -8.00 -18.06 -10.11
C ALA A 68 -8.81 -18.26 -11.40
N ILE A 69 -8.39 -17.68 -12.52
CA ILE A 69 -9.02 -17.90 -13.84
C ILE A 69 -8.93 -19.37 -14.23
N LYS A 70 -7.77 -20.02 -14.04
CA LYS A 70 -7.61 -21.46 -14.35
C LYS A 70 -8.49 -22.34 -13.47
N GLU A 71 -8.75 -21.97 -12.23
CA GLU A 71 -9.64 -22.73 -11.33
C GLU A 71 -11.12 -22.60 -11.71
N VAL A 72 -11.51 -21.49 -12.37
CA VAL A 72 -12.91 -21.23 -12.77
C VAL A 72 -13.20 -21.75 -14.19
N VAL A 73 -12.21 -21.70 -15.09
CA VAL A 73 -12.40 -22.06 -16.51
C VAL A 73 -12.16 -23.55 -16.78
N ASN A 74 -11.45 -24.26 -15.89
CA ASN A 74 -11.31 -25.72 -15.96
C ASN A 74 -12.38 -26.41 -15.09
#